data_AF-A0A2M7I365-F1
#
_entry.id   AF-A0A2M7I365-F1
#
_cell.length_a   1.000
_cell.length_b   1.000
_cell.length_c   1.000
_cell.angle_alpha   90.00
_cell.angle_beta   90.00
_cell.angle_gamma   90.00
#
_symmetry.space_group_name_H-M   'P 1'
#
loop_
_entity.id
_entity.type
_entity.pdbx_description
1 polymer ?
#
loop_
_entity_poly.entity_id
_entity_poly.type
_entity_poly.pdbx_seq_one_letter_code
_entity_poly.pdbx_strand_id
1 'polypeptide(L)'
;MHKIIQADIYSALNSFEDNSIDVVVTSPPYWSQRNYGFDEQIGNEETYIEFISKLVFIFDILKKKLSEKGVFFLNIGDKYLNKYGKTPLGLIPYKLAFFMQQNGWVLNDTIIWHKPNHMPSSVKNRFVNSYEPVFVFSKNIENYFTDYVANNSDYENIIDINLQPTPYKHVAAYPEKLVTKLLDFTKINKEYTVLDPFAGSGTTLKVILDRNNNLYQKYKAKGILIEYNPEYIEIIKKRTQLQNVKIEKIKFCEYDFPLVTEKIDYNFIHESSSINDVNICQNSDEFYSILSAIQKAEFIQKFPQSDILFIGLNQFDIKEIYNISLIKNWIVRNMLVIRGKKWYPIFMLVHDNKMQKYNFNYKSLFLNHKIETKTTYFDHDFIGYKVVNSILKKKFYGKIVEILNKHENGLPKYVKVLWENDIVSKEFIIHDEDYINDNLNFYRQNGYVSVKEKNGIIKLNNIIGNKLDLNITGVQVNSTSKKYNGKFNGIERKNWGASPGARSSVEEEYFSVQRLYDVDQNLIADYLNYLRLKKGLTKIDFTNLFPTSYKHTVGHWLRKDFGGSIPVKEDWEKIELHFNIDPEIKNYACKTALKLQTVSKTKYKIPDDVVDIDFVNKLQKLNTTVKYSKSKI
;
A
#
# COMPACT_ATOMS: atom_id res chain seq x y z
N MET A 1 -15.93 37.88 -6.23
CA MET A 1 -16.96 36.83 -6.39
C MET A 1 -16.31 35.49 -6.73
N HIS A 2 -16.70 34.39 -6.10
CA HIS A 2 -16.20 33.03 -6.40
C HIS A 2 -16.65 32.57 -7.80
N LYS A 3 -15.87 31.71 -8.47
CA LYS A 3 -16.16 31.23 -9.83
C LYS A 3 -15.95 29.72 -9.95
N ILE A 4 -16.84 29.04 -10.67
CA ILE A 4 -16.64 27.65 -11.13
C ILE A 4 -16.56 27.69 -12.66
N ILE A 5 -15.53 27.08 -13.22
CA ILE A 5 -15.30 26.96 -14.64
C ILE A 5 -15.46 25.49 -15.02
N GLN A 6 -16.45 25.20 -15.84
CA GLN A 6 -16.62 23.88 -16.43
C GLN A 6 -15.79 23.80 -17.71
N ALA A 7 -14.61 23.22 -17.63
CA ALA A 7 -13.68 23.12 -18.74
C ALA A 7 -12.54 22.13 -18.43
N ASP A 8 -11.81 21.77 -19.48
CA ASP A 8 -10.44 21.27 -19.35
C ASP A 8 -9.52 22.39 -18.81
N ILE A 9 -8.46 21.99 -18.11
CA ILE A 9 -7.52 22.90 -17.44
C ILE A 9 -6.78 23.81 -18.42
N TYR A 10 -6.30 23.27 -19.55
CA TYR A 10 -5.58 24.06 -20.54
C TYR A 10 -6.50 25.13 -21.13
N SER A 11 -7.71 24.71 -21.51
CA SER A 11 -8.75 25.58 -22.07
C SER A 11 -9.13 26.71 -21.09
N ALA A 12 -9.27 26.37 -19.80
CA ALA A 12 -9.57 27.34 -18.76
C ALA A 12 -8.43 28.33 -18.53
N LEU A 13 -7.18 27.86 -18.38
CA LEU A 13 -6.04 28.73 -18.09
C LEU A 13 -5.80 29.78 -19.18
N ASN A 14 -6.09 29.46 -20.45
CA ASN A 14 -5.99 30.42 -21.55
C ASN A 14 -6.97 31.61 -21.45
N SER A 15 -8.02 31.50 -20.64
CA SER A 15 -8.95 32.61 -20.38
C SER A 15 -8.50 33.55 -19.24
N PHE A 16 -7.41 33.22 -18.54
CA PHE A 16 -6.97 33.97 -17.36
C PHE A 16 -5.94 35.02 -17.76
N GLU A 17 -6.03 36.19 -17.12
CA GLU A 17 -4.97 37.20 -17.14
C GLU A 17 -3.71 36.65 -16.48
N ASP A 18 -2.55 37.01 -17.00
CA ASP A 18 -1.27 36.72 -16.35
C ASP A 18 -1.19 37.44 -15.00
N ASN A 19 -0.45 36.89 -14.04
CA ASN A 19 -0.30 37.46 -12.70
C ASN A 19 -1.59 37.65 -11.87
N SER A 20 -2.67 36.91 -12.19
CA SER A 20 -3.97 37.07 -11.56
C SER A 20 -4.25 36.14 -10.37
N ILE A 21 -3.39 35.13 -10.14
CA ILE A 21 -3.58 34.07 -9.12
C ILE A 21 -2.50 34.17 -8.04
N ASP A 22 -2.88 34.28 -6.77
CA ASP A 22 -1.92 34.37 -5.66
C ASP A 22 -1.55 33.00 -5.09
N VAL A 23 -2.51 32.07 -5.02
CA VAL A 23 -2.27 30.72 -4.49
C VAL A 23 -2.93 29.69 -5.38
N VAL A 24 -2.24 28.60 -5.67
CA VAL A 24 -2.82 27.41 -6.28
C VAL A 24 -2.75 26.28 -5.26
N VAL A 25 -3.86 25.60 -5.00
CA VAL A 25 -3.89 24.38 -4.17
C VAL A 25 -4.60 23.31 -4.98
N THR A 26 -3.92 22.21 -5.29
CA THR A 26 -4.52 21.19 -6.13
C THR A 26 -3.94 19.81 -5.96
N SER A 27 -4.65 18.83 -6.53
CA SER A 27 -4.23 17.45 -6.65
C SER A 27 -4.70 16.93 -8.00
N PRO A 28 -3.82 16.86 -9.02
CA PRO A 28 -4.21 16.32 -10.32
C PRO A 28 -4.61 14.85 -10.22
N PRO A 29 -5.29 14.31 -11.24
CA PRO A 29 -5.40 12.87 -11.44
C PRO A 29 -4.04 12.18 -11.35
N TYR A 30 -3.95 11.09 -10.60
CA TYR A 30 -2.71 10.31 -10.48
C TYR A 30 -2.62 9.30 -11.63
N TRP A 31 -1.43 9.16 -12.22
CA TRP A 31 -1.24 8.33 -13.40
C TRP A 31 -1.72 6.88 -13.23
N SER A 32 -2.59 6.46 -14.14
CA SER A 32 -3.19 5.15 -14.28
C SER A 32 -3.88 4.68 -12.98
N GLN A 33 -4.44 5.60 -12.18
CA GLN A 33 -5.14 5.24 -10.94
C GLN A 33 -6.66 5.18 -11.06
N ARG A 34 -7.27 6.08 -11.83
CA ARG A 34 -8.72 6.18 -12.00
C ARG A 34 -9.07 6.54 -13.44
N ASN A 35 -10.23 6.06 -13.87
CA ASN A 35 -10.87 6.52 -15.10
C ASN A 35 -12.08 7.38 -14.73
N TYR A 36 -12.06 8.63 -15.17
CA TYR A 36 -13.08 9.65 -14.95
C TYR A 36 -14.14 9.70 -16.07
N GLY A 37 -14.05 8.82 -17.06
CA GLY A 37 -15.11 8.54 -18.03
C GLY A 37 -15.19 9.47 -19.23
N PHE A 38 -14.10 10.15 -19.58
CA PHE A 38 -13.99 10.95 -20.80
C PHE A 38 -12.62 10.79 -21.46
N ASP A 39 -12.55 11.02 -22.77
CA ASP A 39 -11.39 10.65 -23.61
C ASP A 39 -10.17 11.55 -23.35
N GLU A 40 -10.38 12.86 -23.18
CA GLU A 40 -9.32 13.85 -23.00
C GLU A 40 -8.82 13.99 -21.55
N GLN A 41 -9.14 13.01 -20.68
CA GLN A 41 -8.77 13.08 -19.27
C GLN A 41 -7.26 12.99 -19.05
N ILE A 42 -6.78 13.71 -18.04
CA ILE A 42 -5.41 13.57 -17.54
C ILE A 42 -5.35 12.37 -16.60
N GLY A 43 -4.26 11.61 -16.68
CA GLY A 43 -3.97 10.49 -15.78
C GLY A 43 -4.22 9.11 -16.37
N ASN A 44 -4.61 8.97 -17.65
CA ASN A 44 -4.71 7.68 -18.35
C ASN A 44 -3.82 7.59 -19.60
N GLU A 45 -2.81 8.44 -19.68
CA GLU A 45 -1.78 8.38 -20.71
C GLU A 45 -1.09 7.01 -20.74
N GLU A 46 -0.67 6.55 -21.93
CA GLU A 46 -0.10 5.21 -22.12
C GLU A 46 1.17 5.03 -21.29
N THR A 47 1.99 6.09 -21.25
CA THR A 47 3.23 6.12 -20.51
C THR A 47 3.20 7.19 -19.41
N TYR A 48 3.93 6.94 -18.32
CA TYR A 48 4.10 7.95 -17.27
C TYR A 48 4.89 9.17 -17.79
N ILE A 49 5.66 9.02 -18.87
CA ILE A 49 6.40 10.11 -19.53
C ILE A 49 5.42 11.07 -20.20
N GLU A 50 4.45 10.56 -20.96
CA GLU A 50 3.38 11.41 -21.52
C GLU A 50 2.61 12.15 -20.43
N PHE A 51 2.24 11.45 -19.35
CA PHE A 51 1.57 12.06 -18.20
C PHE A 51 2.37 13.21 -17.58
N ILE A 52 3.66 12.97 -17.28
CA ILE A 52 4.55 14.01 -16.75
C ILE A 52 4.68 15.16 -17.74
N SER A 53 4.90 14.87 -19.02
CA SER A 53 5.08 15.87 -20.07
C SER A 53 3.87 16.79 -20.20
N LYS A 54 2.67 16.20 -20.19
CA LYS A 54 1.41 16.94 -20.24
C LYS A 54 1.25 17.85 -19.02
N LEU A 55 1.50 17.35 -17.82
CA LEU A 55 1.41 18.15 -16.60
C LEU A 55 2.44 19.28 -16.55
N VAL A 56 3.70 19.02 -16.94
CA VAL A 56 4.74 20.05 -17.05
C VAL A 56 4.29 21.16 -18.00
N PHE A 57 3.83 20.80 -19.20
CA PHE A 57 3.34 21.77 -20.18
C PHE A 57 2.18 22.63 -19.66
N ILE A 58 1.17 22.00 -19.05
CA ILE A 58 0.01 22.71 -18.51
C ILE A 58 0.43 23.60 -17.32
N PHE A 59 1.31 23.11 -16.46
CA PHE A 59 1.79 23.89 -15.33
C PHE A 59 2.66 25.05 -15.79
N ASP A 60 3.42 24.96 -16.89
CA ASP A 60 4.13 26.14 -17.42
C ASP A 60 3.19 27.26 -17.88
N ILE A 61 1.98 26.92 -18.34
CA ILE A 61 0.94 27.91 -18.62
C ILE A 61 0.40 28.49 -17.31
N LEU A 62 0.09 27.63 -16.33
CA LEU A 62 -0.32 28.05 -14.99
C LEU A 62 0.69 28.99 -14.33
N LYS A 63 1.99 28.73 -14.52
CA LYS A 63 3.09 29.55 -14.01
C LYS A 63 2.93 31.00 -14.43
N LYS A 64 2.54 31.27 -15.69
CA LYS A 64 2.31 32.65 -16.18
C LYS A 64 1.14 33.35 -15.46
N LYS A 65 0.13 32.58 -15.07
CA LYS A 65 -1.08 33.06 -14.37
C LYS A 65 -0.84 33.33 -12.89
N LEU A 66 0.15 32.69 -12.30
CA LEU A 66 0.58 32.93 -10.92
C LEU A 66 1.13 34.36 -10.78
N SER A 67 0.84 35.06 -9.69
CA SER A 67 1.42 36.36 -9.38
C SER A 67 2.90 36.22 -9.05
N GLU A 68 3.66 37.32 -9.06
CA GLU A 68 5.11 37.30 -8.82
C GLU A 68 5.49 36.71 -7.45
N LYS A 69 4.65 36.90 -6.43
CA LYS A 69 4.80 36.28 -5.10
C LYS A 69 3.99 35.00 -4.92
N GLY A 70 3.28 34.55 -5.95
CA GLY A 70 2.31 33.49 -5.81
C GLY A 70 2.95 32.12 -5.54
N VAL A 71 2.16 31.24 -4.93
CA VAL A 71 2.59 29.91 -4.47
C VAL A 71 1.69 28.83 -5.05
N PHE A 72 2.29 27.73 -5.51
CA PHE A 72 1.61 26.56 -6.03
C PHE A 72 1.88 25.34 -5.15
N PHE A 73 0.86 24.92 -4.39
CA PHE A 73 0.85 23.67 -3.64
C PHE A 73 0.31 22.53 -4.50
N LEU A 74 1.19 21.63 -4.91
CA LEU A 74 0.89 20.47 -5.76
C LEU A 74 0.95 19.17 -4.93
N ASN A 75 -0.21 18.65 -4.54
CA ASN A 75 -0.32 17.34 -3.90
C ASN A 75 -0.39 16.24 -4.96
N ILE A 76 0.56 15.30 -4.97
CA ILE A 76 0.53 14.19 -5.91
C ILE A 76 1.13 12.92 -5.29
N GLY A 77 0.31 11.88 -5.19
CA GLY A 77 0.69 10.61 -4.59
C GLY A 77 1.46 9.70 -5.55
N ASP A 78 2.40 8.94 -5.00
CA ASP A 78 3.17 7.98 -5.79
C ASP A 78 2.39 6.67 -6.01
N LYS A 79 2.84 5.90 -6.99
CA LYS A 79 2.24 4.63 -7.40
C LYS A 79 3.30 3.56 -7.51
N TYR A 80 2.91 2.35 -7.14
CA TYR A 80 3.67 1.17 -7.44
C TYR A 80 3.34 0.64 -8.84
N LEU A 81 4.35 0.51 -9.69
CA LEU A 81 4.19 0.06 -11.07
C LEU A 81 3.99 -1.45 -11.11
N ASN A 82 3.19 -1.96 -12.04
CA ASN A 82 3.04 -3.41 -12.21
C ASN A 82 4.01 -3.92 -13.28
N LYS A 83 5.13 -4.54 -12.88
CA LYS A 83 6.18 -5.04 -13.78
C LYS A 83 6.42 -6.53 -13.54
N TYR A 84 5.69 -7.43 -14.22
CA TYR A 84 5.85 -8.90 -14.10
C TYR A 84 5.96 -9.39 -12.64
N GLY A 85 5.06 -8.91 -11.79
CA GLY A 85 5.02 -9.19 -10.35
C GLY A 85 6.10 -8.52 -9.49
N LYS A 86 7.01 -7.77 -10.11
CA LYS A 86 7.78 -6.73 -9.42
C LYS A 86 6.92 -5.48 -9.33
N THR A 87 6.88 -4.91 -8.14
CA THR A 87 6.13 -3.67 -7.88
C THR A 87 7.07 -2.55 -7.44
N PRO A 88 7.93 -2.00 -8.33
CA PRO A 88 8.78 -0.88 -7.97
C PRO A 88 7.92 0.33 -7.61
N LEU A 89 8.41 1.13 -6.67
CA LEU A 89 7.88 2.46 -6.43
C LEU A 89 8.23 3.34 -7.63
N GLY A 90 7.25 4.04 -8.20
CA GLY A 90 7.41 4.76 -9.46
C GLY A 90 8.22 6.05 -9.32
N LEU A 91 8.19 6.69 -8.16
CA LEU A 91 8.76 8.02 -7.90
C LEU A 91 8.26 9.08 -8.91
N ILE A 92 7.05 8.87 -9.47
CA ILE A 92 6.45 9.74 -10.49
C ILE A 92 6.28 11.18 -9.99
N PRO A 93 5.79 11.43 -8.75
CA PRO A 93 5.75 12.76 -8.15
C PRO A 93 7.08 13.52 -8.24
N TYR A 94 8.18 12.84 -7.90
CA TYR A 94 9.50 13.44 -7.83
C TYR A 94 10.10 13.68 -9.22
N LYS A 95 9.81 12.79 -10.19
CA LYS A 95 10.13 13.02 -11.61
C LYS A 95 9.40 14.25 -12.16
N LEU A 96 8.11 14.38 -11.88
CA LEU A 96 7.33 15.57 -12.25
C LEU A 96 7.95 16.85 -11.66
N ALA A 97 8.24 16.83 -10.35
CA ALA A 97 8.83 17.97 -9.67
C ALA A 97 10.20 18.36 -10.25
N PHE A 98 11.06 17.38 -10.56
CA PHE A 98 12.34 17.61 -11.22
C PHE A 98 12.17 18.30 -12.58
N PHE A 99 11.28 17.81 -13.45
CA PHE A 99 11.07 18.43 -14.77
C PHE A 99 10.42 19.81 -14.68
N MET A 100 9.54 20.06 -13.71
CA MET A 100 9.05 21.41 -13.43
C MET A 100 10.19 22.35 -13.03
N GLN A 101 11.10 21.91 -12.17
CA GLN A 101 12.29 22.69 -11.80
C GLN A 101 13.20 22.97 -13.00
N GLN A 102 13.39 22.01 -13.91
CA GLN A 102 14.11 22.23 -15.17
C GLN A 102 13.43 23.27 -16.07
N ASN A 103 12.10 23.41 -15.99
CA ASN A 103 11.33 24.45 -16.67
C ASN A 103 11.23 25.77 -15.85
N GLY A 104 12.21 25.96 -14.96
CA GLY A 104 12.45 27.20 -14.23
C GLY A 104 11.47 27.47 -13.08
N TRP A 105 10.67 26.49 -12.66
CA TRP A 105 9.94 26.61 -11.41
C TRP A 105 10.91 26.60 -10.22
N VAL A 106 10.64 27.41 -9.21
CA VAL A 106 11.37 27.35 -7.94
C VAL A 106 10.64 26.37 -7.02
N LEU A 107 11.30 25.26 -6.66
CA LEU A 107 10.82 24.33 -5.64
C LEU A 107 11.27 24.84 -4.26
N ASN A 108 10.36 25.47 -3.51
CA ASN A 108 10.69 26.08 -2.21
C ASN A 108 10.81 25.05 -1.08
N ASP A 109 9.92 24.04 -1.10
CA ASP A 109 9.95 22.92 -0.16
C ASP A 109 9.14 21.73 -0.72
N THR A 110 9.33 20.56 -0.12
CA THR A 110 8.47 19.39 -0.29
C THR A 110 7.87 19.05 1.07
N ILE A 111 6.60 19.39 1.27
CA ILE A 111 5.87 19.05 2.49
C ILE A 111 5.44 17.59 2.40
N ILE A 112 5.68 16.81 3.45
CA ILE A 112 5.20 15.44 3.56
C ILE A 112 3.89 15.44 4.34
N TRP A 113 2.79 15.18 3.64
CA TRP A 113 1.52 14.89 4.29
C TRP A 113 1.52 13.42 4.76
N HIS A 114 1.79 13.22 6.04
CA HIS A 114 1.64 11.91 6.68
C HIS A 114 0.16 11.68 7.06
N LYS A 115 -0.31 10.46 6.79
CA LYS A 115 -1.68 9.97 7.00
C LYS A 115 -1.69 8.96 8.17
N PRO A 116 -1.90 9.38 9.43
CA PRO A 116 -1.86 8.47 10.58
C PRO A 116 -2.91 7.36 10.51
N ASN A 117 -4.03 7.61 9.83
CA ASN A 117 -5.13 6.67 9.59
C ASN A 117 -5.13 6.09 8.16
N HIS A 118 -3.95 5.94 7.53
CA HIS A 118 -3.84 5.30 6.22
C HIS A 118 -4.47 3.89 6.19
N MET A 119 -4.89 3.46 5.00
CA MET A 119 -5.47 2.14 4.83
C MET A 119 -4.41 1.05 5.10
N PRO A 120 -4.72 0.03 5.91
CA PRO A 120 -3.83 -1.10 6.11
C PRO A 120 -3.47 -1.78 4.78
N SER A 121 -2.19 -2.10 4.60
CA SER A 121 -1.69 -2.85 3.45
C SER A 121 -1.54 -4.33 3.80
N SER A 122 -2.06 -5.22 2.96
CA SER A 122 -1.81 -6.67 3.07
C SER A 122 -0.46 -7.10 2.48
N VAL A 123 0.25 -6.17 1.84
CA VAL A 123 1.55 -6.44 1.21
C VAL A 123 2.63 -6.53 2.29
N LYS A 124 3.26 -7.70 2.43
CA LYS A 124 4.24 -8.00 3.48
C LYS A 124 5.72 -7.73 3.13
N ASN A 125 6.02 -7.38 1.88
CA ASN A 125 7.40 -7.25 1.37
C ASN A 125 7.84 -5.80 1.12
N ARG A 126 7.22 -4.85 1.82
CA ARG A 126 7.47 -3.41 1.74
C ARG A 126 6.81 -2.70 2.92
N PHE A 127 7.23 -1.47 3.18
CA PHE A 127 6.59 -0.57 4.15
C PHE A 127 5.23 -0.10 3.65
N VAL A 128 4.33 0.25 4.58
CA VAL A 128 2.99 0.76 4.24
C VAL A 128 3.12 2.18 3.73
N ASN A 129 2.53 2.48 2.57
CA ASN A 129 2.50 3.85 2.04
C ASN A 129 1.56 4.71 2.90
N SER A 130 2.16 5.52 3.77
CA SER A 130 1.46 6.35 4.74
C SER A 130 1.57 7.84 4.47
N TYR A 131 2.23 8.29 3.38
CA TYR A 131 2.33 9.71 3.08
C TYR A 131 2.03 10.08 1.62
N GLU A 132 1.85 11.36 1.35
CA GLU A 132 1.85 11.98 0.02
C GLU A 132 2.71 13.25 0.05
N PRO A 133 3.56 13.50 -0.96
CA PRO A 133 4.27 14.76 -1.06
C PRO A 133 3.34 15.88 -1.57
N VAL A 134 3.48 17.06 -0.98
CA VAL A 134 2.97 18.33 -1.48
C VAL A 134 4.16 19.21 -1.84
N PHE A 135 4.40 19.38 -3.14
CA PHE A 135 5.45 20.26 -3.63
C PHE A 135 5.01 21.71 -3.55
N VAL A 136 5.91 22.58 -3.07
CA VAL A 136 5.66 24.02 -2.91
C VAL A 136 6.43 24.78 -3.99
N PHE A 137 5.78 25.04 -5.11
CA PHE A 137 6.36 25.73 -6.25
C PHE A 137 6.06 27.24 -6.25
N SER A 138 6.93 28.03 -6.86
CA SER A 138 6.69 29.46 -7.13
C SER A 138 7.41 29.90 -8.41
N LYS A 139 7.10 31.13 -8.86
CA LYS A 139 7.89 31.81 -9.90
C LYS A 139 9.27 32.21 -9.41
N ASN A 140 9.33 32.75 -8.19
CA ASN A 140 10.49 33.43 -7.62
C ASN A 140 10.79 32.91 -6.21
N ILE A 141 12.05 33.01 -5.79
CA ILE A 141 12.50 32.66 -4.44
C ILE A 141 11.79 33.52 -3.38
N GLU A 142 11.60 34.81 -3.64
CA GLU A 142 10.81 35.68 -2.77
C GLU A 142 9.32 35.52 -3.08
N ASN A 143 8.58 34.89 -2.18
CA ASN A 143 7.16 34.60 -2.36
C ASN A 143 6.41 34.53 -1.02
N TYR A 144 5.09 34.34 -1.07
CA TYR A 144 4.27 34.30 0.15
C TYR A 144 4.60 33.14 1.10
N PHE A 145 5.16 32.03 0.61
CA PHE A 145 5.56 30.89 1.43
C PHE A 145 6.89 31.16 2.13
N THR A 146 7.90 31.67 1.41
CA THR A 146 9.17 32.05 2.05
C THR A 146 8.98 33.20 3.04
N ASP A 147 8.08 34.14 2.75
CA ASP A 147 7.66 35.19 3.68
C ASP A 147 7.03 34.58 4.95
N TYR A 148 6.25 33.50 4.82
CA TYR A 148 5.72 32.76 5.97
C TYR A 148 6.84 32.08 6.76
N VAL A 149 7.68 31.25 6.12
CA VAL A 149 8.74 30.47 6.79
C VAL A 149 9.73 31.38 7.51
N ALA A 150 10.12 32.50 6.91
CA ALA A 150 11.02 33.47 7.54
C ALA A 150 10.46 34.09 8.85
N ASN A 151 9.14 34.05 9.05
CA ASN A 151 8.46 34.58 10.21
C ASN A 151 7.96 33.50 11.19
N ASN A 152 8.20 32.21 10.92
CA ASN A 152 7.75 31.10 11.75
C ASN A 152 8.90 30.11 11.96
N SER A 153 9.69 30.32 13.02
CA SER A 153 10.87 29.51 13.33
C SER A 153 10.56 28.04 13.69
N ASP A 154 9.30 27.76 14.00
CA ASP A 154 8.74 26.45 14.34
C ASP A 154 8.12 25.72 13.15
N TYR A 155 8.28 26.24 11.92
CA TYR A 155 7.83 25.56 10.71
C TYR A 155 8.43 24.15 10.59
N GLU A 156 7.55 23.16 10.39
CA GLU A 156 7.90 21.77 10.08
C GLU A 156 7.28 21.36 8.74
N ASN A 157 8.06 20.67 7.91
CA ASN A 157 7.63 20.20 6.58
C ASN A 157 7.13 18.75 6.58
N ILE A 158 6.84 18.15 7.75
CA ILE A 158 6.02 16.94 7.87
C ILE A 158 4.74 17.30 8.62
N ILE A 159 3.58 17.09 8.01
CA ILE A 159 2.28 17.39 8.61
C ILE A 159 1.45 16.11 8.81
N ASP A 160 0.95 15.93 10.02
CA ASP A 160 0.11 14.80 10.40
C ASP A 160 -1.37 15.14 10.23
N ILE A 161 -1.98 14.69 9.14
CA ILE A 161 -3.40 14.96 8.83
C ILE A 161 -4.10 13.66 8.46
N ASN A 162 -5.19 13.36 9.18
CA ASN A 162 -6.01 12.20 8.90
C ASN A 162 -6.74 12.32 7.55
N LEU A 163 -6.87 11.20 6.84
CA LEU A 163 -7.79 11.04 5.73
C LEU A 163 -9.22 11.36 6.18
N GLN A 164 -9.93 12.12 5.34
CA GLN A 164 -11.32 12.53 5.56
C GLN A 164 -12.25 11.66 4.68
N PRO A 165 -13.23 10.94 5.27
CA PRO A 165 -14.19 10.18 4.48
C PRO A 165 -15.13 11.11 3.72
N THR A 166 -15.58 10.67 2.54
CA THR A 166 -16.53 11.39 1.70
C THR A 166 -17.77 10.53 1.41
N PRO A 167 -18.99 11.09 1.48
CA PRO A 167 -20.21 10.36 1.14
C PRO A 167 -20.40 10.20 -0.38
N TYR A 168 -19.61 10.92 -1.19
CA TYR A 168 -19.74 10.95 -2.64
C TYR A 168 -18.91 9.83 -3.27
N LYS A 169 -19.54 9.04 -4.15
CA LYS A 169 -18.87 7.95 -4.88
C LYS A 169 -17.83 8.52 -5.85
N HIS A 170 -16.76 7.75 -6.09
CA HIS A 170 -15.69 8.06 -7.05
C HIS A 170 -14.91 9.38 -6.82
N VAL A 171 -15.20 10.13 -5.75
CA VAL A 171 -14.43 11.31 -5.35
C VAL A 171 -13.08 10.89 -4.74
N ALA A 172 -12.00 11.53 -5.16
CA ALA A 172 -10.68 11.47 -4.54
C ALA A 172 -10.35 12.86 -3.97
N ALA A 173 -10.95 13.19 -2.82
CA ALA A 173 -10.73 14.48 -2.18
C ALA A 173 -9.63 14.38 -1.14
N TYR A 174 -8.65 15.28 -1.18
CA TYR A 174 -7.81 15.52 -0.01
C TYR A 174 -8.64 16.15 1.14
N PRO A 175 -8.21 15.98 2.40
CA PRO A 175 -8.91 16.53 3.56
C PRO A 175 -8.98 18.06 3.55
N GLU A 176 -10.07 18.62 4.08
CA GLU A 176 -10.21 20.06 4.25
C GLU A 176 -9.12 20.63 5.16
N LYS A 177 -8.72 19.89 6.20
CA LYS A 177 -7.60 20.26 7.08
C LYS A 177 -6.28 20.41 6.35
N LEU A 178 -6.04 19.62 5.30
CA LEU A 178 -4.83 19.75 4.48
C LEU A 178 -4.83 21.11 3.78
N VAL A 179 -5.91 21.44 3.08
CA VAL A 179 -6.04 22.76 2.41
C VAL A 179 -5.90 23.91 3.41
N THR A 180 -6.57 23.82 4.57
CA THR A 180 -6.45 24.87 5.60
C THR A 180 -5.00 25.09 5.98
N LYS A 181 -4.25 24.01 6.25
CA LYS A 181 -2.85 24.08 6.64
C LYS A 181 -1.95 24.62 5.52
N LEU A 182 -2.20 24.24 4.26
CA LEU A 182 -1.45 24.76 3.11
C LEU A 182 -1.67 26.27 2.91
N LEU A 183 -2.92 26.74 3.06
CA LEU A 183 -3.21 28.16 3.02
C LEU A 183 -2.59 28.93 4.20
N ASP A 184 -2.47 28.30 5.37
CA ASP A 184 -1.78 28.89 6.54
C ASP A 184 -0.28 29.05 6.33
N PHE A 185 0.32 28.28 5.42
CA PHE A 185 1.72 28.41 5.01
C PHE A 185 1.97 29.58 4.04
N THR A 186 1.04 30.53 3.95
CA THR A 186 1.20 31.73 3.13
C THR A 186 1.02 33.00 3.98
N LYS A 187 1.89 33.98 3.79
CA LYS A 187 1.78 35.29 4.44
C LYS A 187 1.23 36.33 3.46
N ILE A 188 -0.08 36.49 3.44
CA ILE A 188 -0.78 37.40 2.50
C ILE A 188 -1.57 38.46 3.27
N ASN A 189 -1.24 39.74 3.04
CA ASN A 189 -1.83 40.90 3.73
C ASN A 189 -2.73 41.75 2.83
N LYS A 190 -3.44 41.10 1.90
CA LYS A 190 -4.39 41.71 0.97
C LYS A 190 -5.46 40.70 0.60
N GLU A 191 -6.54 41.14 -0.04
CA GLU A 191 -7.42 40.20 -0.73
C GLU A 191 -6.64 39.45 -1.82
N TYR A 192 -6.96 38.17 -2.00
CA TYR A 192 -6.15 37.29 -2.82
C TYR A 192 -6.97 36.23 -3.53
N THR A 193 -6.43 35.71 -4.63
CA THR A 193 -7.10 34.70 -5.43
C THR A 193 -6.47 33.32 -5.21
N VAL A 194 -7.32 32.34 -4.90
CA VAL A 194 -6.95 30.93 -4.80
C VAL A 194 -7.57 30.16 -5.97
N LEU A 195 -6.73 29.47 -6.73
CA LEU A 195 -7.15 28.60 -7.82
C LEU A 195 -7.02 27.14 -7.42
N ASP A 196 -8.04 26.35 -7.73
CA ASP A 196 -7.96 24.89 -7.74
C ASP A 196 -8.30 24.40 -9.17
N PRO A 197 -7.29 24.06 -9.97
CA PRO A 197 -7.48 23.69 -11.36
C PRO A 197 -7.92 22.23 -11.57
N PHE A 198 -7.97 21.41 -10.50
CA PHE A 198 -8.50 20.05 -10.50
C PHE A 198 -9.48 19.90 -9.32
N ALA A 199 -10.58 20.65 -9.37
CA ALA A 199 -11.35 20.95 -8.18
C ALA A 199 -12.09 19.74 -7.57
N GLY A 200 -12.46 18.74 -8.38
CA GLY A 200 -13.17 17.55 -7.91
C GLY A 200 -14.41 17.92 -7.12
N SER A 201 -14.49 17.49 -5.85
CA SER A 201 -15.62 17.84 -4.97
C SER A 201 -15.58 19.27 -4.40
N GLY A 202 -14.64 20.12 -4.80
CA GLY A 202 -14.54 21.52 -4.37
C GLY A 202 -14.12 21.71 -2.93
N THR A 203 -13.24 20.86 -2.41
CA THR A 203 -12.68 20.98 -1.06
C THR A 203 -12.06 22.36 -0.84
N THR A 204 -11.32 22.87 -1.82
CA THR A 204 -10.66 24.18 -1.76
C THR A 204 -11.65 25.32 -1.59
N LEU A 205 -12.75 25.34 -2.37
CA LEU A 205 -13.77 26.39 -2.22
C LEU A 205 -14.44 26.34 -0.85
N LYS A 206 -14.76 25.13 -0.37
CA LYS A 206 -15.38 24.97 0.94
C LYS A 206 -14.52 25.60 2.03
N VAL A 207 -13.21 25.30 2.04
CA VAL A 207 -12.27 25.85 3.03
C VAL A 207 -12.16 27.36 2.91
N ILE A 208 -12.11 27.90 1.69
CA ILE A 208 -12.10 29.35 1.45
C ILE A 208 -13.34 30.02 2.04
N LEU A 209 -14.53 29.43 1.85
CA LEU A 209 -15.78 29.98 2.39
C LEU A 209 -15.79 29.96 3.92
N ASP A 210 -15.38 28.86 4.54
CA ASP A 210 -15.27 28.77 6.00
C ASP A 210 -14.30 29.82 6.56
N ARG A 211 -13.12 29.99 5.94
CA ARG A 211 -12.15 31.03 6.33
C ARG A 211 -12.73 32.42 6.15
N ASN A 212 -13.40 32.69 5.04
CA ASN A 212 -14.02 33.98 4.78
C ASN A 212 -15.15 34.31 5.76
N ASN A 213 -15.86 33.31 6.29
CA ASN A 213 -16.90 33.51 7.30
C ASN A 213 -16.35 33.71 8.71
N ASN A 214 -15.06 33.44 8.94
CA ASN A 214 -14.41 33.72 10.22
C ASN A 214 -14.29 35.23 10.44
N LEU A 215 -14.81 35.73 11.57
CA LEU A 215 -14.82 37.15 11.94
C LEU A 215 -13.40 37.72 12.11
N TYR A 216 -12.43 36.88 12.47
CA TYR A 216 -11.03 37.29 12.65
C TYR A 216 -10.23 37.30 11.34
N GLN A 217 -10.81 36.80 10.23
CA GLN A 217 -10.15 36.80 8.93
C GLN A 217 -10.25 38.19 8.28
N LYS A 218 -9.19 38.99 8.46
CA LYS A 218 -9.07 40.38 7.97
C LYS A 218 -9.18 40.51 6.44
N TYR A 219 -8.49 39.63 5.70
CA TYR A 219 -8.47 39.65 4.24
C TYR A 219 -9.20 38.44 3.68
N LYS A 220 -10.12 38.65 2.73
CA LYS A 220 -10.91 37.59 2.12
C LYS A 220 -10.21 37.00 0.90
N ALA A 221 -10.41 35.70 0.70
CA ALA A 221 -9.91 34.97 -0.46
C ALA A 221 -11.03 34.79 -1.50
N LYS A 222 -10.71 34.99 -2.78
CA LYS A 222 -11.56 34.63 -3.91
C LYS A 222 -11.16 33.24 -4.40
N GLY A 223 -12.11 32.30 -4.41
CA GLY A 223 -11.91 30.95 -4.94
C GLY A 223 -12.31 30.84 -6.41
N ILE A 224 -11.43 30.26 -7.24
CA ILE A 224 -11.70 29.90 -8.64
C ILE A 224 -11.45 28.40 -8.81
N LEU A 225 -12.44 27.66 -9.30
CA LEU A 225 -12.40 26.21 -9.43
C LEU A 225 -12.53 25.83 -10.90
N ILE A 226 -11.70 24.91 -11.38
CA ILE A 226 -11.84 24.30 -12.71
C ILE A 226 -12.20 22.82 -12.50
N GLU A 227 -13.28 22.38 -13.12
CA GLU A 227 -13.74 21.00 -13.08
C GLU A 227 -14.45 20.65 -14.38
N TYR A 228 -14.01 19.60 -15.07
CA TYR A 228 -14.61 19.19 -16.33
C TYR A 228 -15.96 18.49 -16.13
N ASN A 229 -16.05 17.61 -15.13
CA ASN A 229 -17.18 16.71 -14.95
C ASN A 229 -18.40 17.44 -14.32
N PRO A 230 -19.55 17.49 -15.01
CA PRO A 230 -20.78 18.09 -14.49
C PRO A 230 -21.24 17.52 -13.14
N GLU A 231 -21.05 16.22 -12.91
CA GLU A 231 -21.47 15.57 -11.65
C GLU A 231 -20.68 16.10 -10.45
N TYR A 232 -19.39 16.36 -10.62
CA TYR A 232 -18.57 16.97 -9.59
C TYR A 232 -18.97 18.43 -9.34
N ILE A 233 -19.36 19.18 -10.38
CA ILE A 233 -19.89 20.54 -10.22
C ILE A 233 -21.16 20.55 -9.34
N GLU A 234 -22.06 19.58 -9.52
CA GLU A 234 -23.24 19.44 -8.66
C GLU A 234 -22.87 19.12 -7.21
N ILE A 235 -21.80 18.34 -6.98
CA ILE A 235 -21.25 18.09 -5.65
C ILE A 235 -20.67 19.39 -5.05
N ILE A 236 -19.93 20.18 -5.83
CA ILE A 236 -19.38 21.48 -5.40
C ILE A 236 -20.51 22.39 -4.92
N LYS A 237 -21.59 22.53 -5.70
CA LYS A 237 -22.76 23.35 -5.32
C LYS A 237 -23.37 22.91 -4.00
N LYS A 238 -23.62 21.61 -3.85
CA LYS A 238 -24.20 21.04 -2.62
C LYS A 238 -23.30 21.28 -1.41
N ARG A 239 -21.99 21.12 -1.55
CA ARG A 239 -21.01 21.28 -0.46
C ARG A 239 -20.81 22.73 -0.06
N THR A 240 -20.85 23.65 -1.01
CA THR A 240 -20.57 25.08 -0.76
C THR A 240 -21.82 25.87 -0.38
N GLN A 241 -23.02 25.32 -0.60
CA GLN A 241 -24.32 25.96 -0.34
C GLN A 241 -24.48 27.32 -1.03
N LEU A 242 -23.63 27.63 -2.02
CA LEU A 242 -23.70 28.87 -2.75
C LEU A 242 -24.75 28.75 -3.86
N GLN A 243 -25.88 29.43 -3.68
CA GLN A 243 -26.97 29.44 -4.67
C GLN A 243 -26.62 30.24 -5.94
N ASN A 244 -25.66 31.17 -5.86
CA ASN A 244 -25.35 32.15 -6.90
C ASN A 244 -23.91 32.07 -7.46
N VAL A 245 -23.26 30.90 -7.48
CA VAL A 245 -21.93 30.80 -8.10
C VAL A 245 -22.06 30.91 -9.61
N LYS A 246 -21.35 31.87 -10.22
CA LYS A 246 -21.24 31.94 -11.68
C LYS A 246 -20.54 30.69 -12.18
N ILE A 247 -21.25 29.91 -13.00
CA ILE A 247 -20.69 28.79 -13.75
C ILE A 247 -20.38 29.29 -15.14
N GLU A 248 -19.12 29.23 -15.53
CA GLU A 248 -18.68 29.55 -16.87
C GLU A 248 -18.29 28.27 -17.59
N LYS A 249 -18.89 28.02 -18.75
CA LYS A 249 -18.55 26.87 -19.59
C LYS A 249 -17.59 27.32 -20.67
N ILE A 250 -16.42 26.69 -20.75
CA ILE A 250 -15.44 26.96 -21.79
C ILE A 250 -15.31 25.70 -22.64
N LYS A 251 -15.32 25.87 -23.97
CA LYS A 251 -15.15 24.75 -24.89
C LYS A 251 -13.72 24.21 -24.79
N PHE A 252 -13.58 22.91 -25.00
CA PHE A 252 -12.28 22.27 -25.10
C PHE A 252 -11.49 22.87 -26.28
N CYS A 253 -10.22 23.16 -26.02
CA CYS A 253 -9.23 23.55 -27.01
C CYS A 253 -8.19 22.43 -27.10
N GLU A 254 -7.96 21.89 -28.30
CA GLU A 254 -6.87 20.95 -28.53
C GLU A 254 -5.50 21.59 -28.29
N TYR A 255 -4.55 20.79 -27.82
CA TYR A 255 -3.17 21.21 -27.60
C TYR A 255 -2.21 20.02 -27.71
N ASP A 256 -1.03 20.31 -28.24
CA ASP A 256 0.11 19.41 -28.23
C ASP A 256 1.08 19.81 -27.12
N PHE A 257 1.88 18.85 -26.67
CA PHE A 257 2.91 19.08 -25.66
C PHE A 257 4.19 18.31 -26.02
N PRO A 258 5.37 18.90 -25.80
CA PRO A 258 6.64 18.20 -26.03
C PRO A 258 6.87 17.13 -24.96
N LEU A 259 7.43 15.99 -25.36
CA LEU A 259 7.82 14.94 -24.42
C LEU A 259 9.10 15.33 -23.65
N VAL A 260 9.08 15.12 -22.33
CA VAL A 260 10.28 15.20 -21.51
C VAL A 260 11.22 14.03 -21.83
N THR A 261 12.52 14.26 -21.74
CA THR A 261 13.53 13.21 -21.95
C THR A 261 14.22 12.88 -20.63
N GLU A 262 14.15 11.61 -20.22
CA GLU A 262 14.89 11.16 -19.05
C GLU A 262 16.37 10.99 -19.36
N LYS A 263 17.22 11.59 -18.52
CA LYS A 263 18.67 11.45 -18.61
C LYS A 263 19.24 11.35 -17.20
N ILE A 264 20.09 10.35 -16.98
CA ILE A 264 20.85 10.26 -15.75
C ILE A 264 21.82 11.45 -15.71
N ASP A 265 21.74 12.25 -14.64
CA ASP A 265 22.53 13.46 -14.47
C ASP A 265 23.41 13.33 -13.21
N TYR A 266 24.31 12.34 -13.23
CA TYR A 266 25.45 12.24 -12.31
C TYR A 266 26.61 11.53 -12.98
N ASN A 267 27.82 11.99 -12.65
CA ASN A 267 29.05 11.31 -13.03
C ASN A 267 29.39 10.27 -11.96
N PHE A 268 29.84 9.10 -12.41
CA PHE A 268 30.30 8.02 -11.53
C PHE A 268 31.70 8.37 -11.00
N ILE A 269 31.79 9.38 -10.14
CA ILE A 269 33.07 9.86 -9.63
C ILE A 269 33.39 9.11 -8.33
N HIS A 270 34.64 8.64 -8.27
CA HIS A 270 35.34 8.04 -7.12
C HIS A 270 35.04 6.57 -6.77
N GLU A 271 36.12 5.88 -6.38
CA GLU A 271 36.09 4.58 -5.73
C GLU A 271 35.65 4.77 -4.28
N SER A 272 34.44 4.33 -3.94
CA SER A 272 34.00 4.34 -2.54
C SER A 272 34.71 3.25 -1.73
N SER A 273 34.92 3.57 -0.45
CA SER A 273 35.09 2.63 0.66
C SER A 273 33.96 1.59 0.73
N SER A 274 34.15 0.57 1.58
CA SER A 274 33.23 -0.56 1.81
C SER A 274 31.75 -0.15 1.88
N ILE A 275 30.92 -0.70 0.99
CA ILE A 275 29.46 -0.55 1.02
C ILE A 275 28.89 -1.47 2.10
N ASN A 276 28.11 -0.89 3.01
CA ASN A 276 27.34 -1.65 4.00
C ASN A 276 25.91 -1.85 3.49
N ASP A 277 25.12 -2.66 4.19
CA ASP A 277 23.70 -2.85 3.85
C ASP A 277 22.84 -1.60 4.14
N VAL A 278 23.30 -0.71 5.02
CA VAL A 278 22.67 0.59 5.33
C VAL A 278 23.73 1.67 5.23
N ASN A 279 23.55 2.61 4.30
CA ASN A 279 24.46 3.72 4.07
C ASN A 279 23.67 5.03 4.16
N ILE A 280 24.04 5.93 5.08
CA ILE A 280 23.39 7.23 5.25
C ILE A 280 24.38 8.30 4.82
N CYS A 281 24.20 8.76 3.58
CA CYS A 281 25.09 9.72 2.96
C CYS A 281 24.88 11.11 3.55
N GLN A 282 25.96 11.85 3.77
CA GLN A 282 25.89 13.22 4.26
C GLN A 282 25.67 14.25 3.15
N ASN A 283 26.10 13.92 1.93
CA ASN A 283 26.05 14.80 0.76
C ASN A 283 25.86 14.01 -0.54
N SER A 284 25.60 14.74 -1.63
CA SER A 284 25.36 14.16 -2.95
C SER A 284 26.56 13.38 -3.49
N ASP A 285 27.80 13.78 -3.20
CA ASP A 285 29.00 13.09 -3.71
C ASP A 285 29.12 11.67 -3.15
N GLU A 286 28.92 11.51 -1.84
CA GLU A 286 28.88 10.20 -1.19
C GLU A 286 27.74 9.35 -1.76
N PHE A 287 26.56 9.94 -1.94
CA PHE A 287 25.39 9.27 -2.51
C PHE A 287 25.65 8.75 -3.93
N TYR A 288 26.16 9.61 -4.83
CA TYR A 288 26.48 9.21 -6.19
C TYR A 288 27.65 8.22 -6.25
N SER A 289 28.63 8.30 -5.35
CA SER A 289 29.71 7.31 -5.24
C SER A 289 29.16 5.91 -4.93
N ILE A 290 28.21 5.81 -3.99
CA ILE A 290 27.58 4.54 -3.64
C ILE A 290 26.69 4.04 -4.79
N LEU A 291 25.83 4.90 -5.35
CA LEU A 291 25.00 4.53 -6.52
C LEU A 291 25.85 4.02 -7.68
N SER A 292 27.04 4.58 -7.84
CA SER A 292 28.01 4.19 -8.85
C SER A 292 28.59 2.82 -8.59
N ALA A 293 29.02 2.58 -7.35
CA ALA A 293 29.64 1.33 -6.94
C ALA A 293 28.66 0.14 -7.03
N ILE A 294 27.39 0.31 -6.65
CA ILE A 294 26.40 -0.79 -6.67
C ILE A 294 25.95 -1.19 -8.08
N GLN A 295 26.22 -0.36 -9.09
CA GLN A 295 25.92 -0.67 -10.49
C GLN A 295 27.06 -1.43 -11.19
N LYS A 296 28.24 -1.56 -10.56
CA LYS A 296 29.36 -2.33 -11.11
C LYS A 296 29.01 -3.82 -11.14
N ALA A 297 29.38 -4.49 -12.24
CA ALA A 297 29.11 -5.92 -12.43
C ALA A 297 29.70 -6.79 -11.31
N GLU A 298 30.89 -6.45 -10.82
CA GLU A 298 31.55 -7.16 -9.71
C GLU A 298 30.75 -7.10 -8.40
N PHE A 299 30.15 -5.95 -8.10
CA PHE A 299 29.29 -5.81 -6.93
C PHE A 299 28.03 -6.65 -7.09
N ILE A 300 27.36 -6.53 -8.25
CA ILE A 300 26.15 -7.29 -8.58
C ILE A 300 26.36 -8.81 -8.48
N GLN A 301 27.51 -9.32 -8.92
CA GLN A 301 27.83 -10.75 -8.84
C GLN A 301 28.08 -11.24 -7.41
N LYS A 302 28.66 -10.39 -6.54
CA LYS A 302 28.95 -10.73 -5.14
C LYS A 302 27.77 -10.50 -4.21
N PHE A 303 26.86 -9.58 -4.56
CA PHE A 303 25.71 -9.22 -3.74
C PHE A 303 24.67 -10.33 -3.74
N PRO A 304 24.27 -10.87 -2.58
CA PRO A 304 23.28 -11.93 -2.54
C PRO A 304 21.93 -11.44 -3.10
N GLN A 305 21.33 -12.23 -3.98
CA GLN A 305 20.11 -11.87 -4.72
C GLN A 305 18.88 -11.60 -3.84
N SER A 306 18.92 -12.01 -2.56
CA SER A 306 17.89 -11.84 -1.55
C SER A 306 18.04 -10.56 -0.71
N ASP A 307 19.17 -9.87 -0.81
CA ASP A 307 19.54 -8.84 0.14
C ASP A 307 18.96 -7.47 -0.23
N ILE A 308 18.81 -6.64 0.78
CA ILE A 308 18.22 -5.31 0.69
C ILE A 308 19.30 -4.30 1.03
N LEU A 309 19.40 -3.27 0.20
CA LEU A 309 20.30 -2.15 0.43
C LEU A 309 19.47 -0.92 0.81
N PHE A 310 19.84 -0.28 1.91
CA PHE A 310 19.28 1.01 2.29
C PHE A 310 20.30 2.10 1.98
N ILE A 311 19.89 3.09 1.18
CA ILE A 311 20.71 4.27 0.88
C ILE A 311 19.91 5.51 1.26
N GLY A 312 20.37 6.22 2.28
CA GLY A 312 19.83 7.50 2.70
C GLY A 312 20.69 8.66 2.27
N LEU A 313 20.10 9.85 2.24
CA LEU A 313 20.82 11.09 1.99
C LEU A 313 20.25 12.20 2.86
N ASN A 314 21.02 12.68 3.83
CA ASN A 314 20.58 13.65 4.84
C ASN A 314 20.29 15.05 4.24
N GLN A 315 21.14 15.49 3.32
CA GLN A 315 20.96 16.74 2.56
C GLN A 315 20.78 16.39 1.09
N PHE A 316 19.59 16.63 0.54
CA PHE A 316 19.23 16.26 -0.82
C PHE A 316 18.47 17.39 -1.52
N ASP A 317 18.48 17.36 -2.85
CA ASP A 317 17.55 18.08 -3.70
C ASP A 317 16.69 17.06 -4.49
N ILE A 318 15.71 17.54 -5.23
CA ILE A 318 14.84 16.72 -6.06
C ILE A 318 15.62 15.91 -7.10
N LYS A 319 16.79 16.41 -7.52
CA LYS A 319 17.69 15.78 -8.49
C LYS A 319 18.18 14.41 -8.02
N GLU A 320 18.52 14.22 -6.75
CA GLU A 320 18.98 12.93 -6.23
C GLU A 320 17.86 11.89 -6.24
N ILE A 321 16.63 12.28 -5.89
CA ILE A 321 15.45 11.40 -5.96
C ILE A 321 15.13 11.04 -7.41
N TYR A 322 15.21 12.02 -8.32
CA TYR A 322 15.07 11.78 -9.76
C TYR A 322 16.14 10.79 -10.27
N ASN A 323 17.41 11.00 -9.94
CA ASN A 323 18.51 10.17 -10.41
C ASN A 323 18.39 8.72 -9.93
N ILE A 324 18.04 8.48 -8.66
CA ILE A 324 17.83 7.12 -8.17
C ILE A 324 16.58 6.47 -8.76
N SER A 325 15.57 7.24 -9.16
CA SER A 325 14.40 6.70 -9.87
C SER A 325 14.73 6.10 -11.24
N LEU A 326 15.90 6.44 -11.80
CA LEU A 326 16.42 5.94 -13.08
C LEU A 326 17.49 4.84 -12.91
N ILE A 327 17.69 4.35 -11.68
CA ILE A 327 18.73 3.36 -11.40
C ILE A 327 18.54 2.08 -12.22
N LYS A 328 19.64 1.55 -12.77
CA LYS A 328 19.64 0.32 -13.56
C LYS A 328 19.97 -0.89 -12.68
N ASN A 329 19.45 -2.07 -13.02
CA ASN A 329 19.66 -3.33 -12.29
C ASN A 329 19.12 -3.38 -10.85
N TRP A 330 18.54 -2.28 -10.36
CA TRP A 330 17.99 -2.15 -9.02
C TRP A 330 16.54 -1.68 -9.09
N ILE A 331 15.77 -2.00 -8.05
CA ILE A 331 14.40 -1.58 -7.86
C ILE A 331 14.31 -0.80 -6.55
N VAL A 332 13.76 0.41 -6.62
CA VAL A 332 13.29 1.13 -5.44
C VAL A 332 12.00 0.48 -4.94
N ARG A 333 12.05 -0.20 -3.79
CA ARG A 333 10.91 -0.88 -3.16
C ARG A 333 10.10 0.02 -2.25
N ASN A 334 10.76 0.96 -1.60
CA ASN A 334 10.17 1.99 -0.76
C ASN A 334 11.11 3.19 -0.74
N MET A 335 10.54 4.36 -0.49
CA MET A 335 11.28 5.51 -0.01
C MET A 335 10.73 5.84 1.38
N LEU A 336 11.54 5.61 2.41
CA LEU A 336 11.24 6.00 3.77
C LEU A 336 11.48 7.49 3.92
N VAL A 337 10.59 8.18 4.61
CA VAL A 337 10.73 9.56 5.05
C VAL A 337 11.16 9.53 6.50
N ILE A 338 12.37 10.01 6.78
CA ILE A 338 12.89 10.11 8.14
C ILE A 338 12.50 11.45 8.74
N ARG A 339 11.77 11.45 9.86
CA ARG A 339 11.39 12.65 10.59
C ARG A 339 12.61 13.23 11.30
N GLY A 340 12.83 14.52 11.07
CA GLY A 340 13.85 15.37 11.68
C GLY A 340 13.45 16.84 11.55
N LYS A 341 14.36 17.78 11.83
CA LYS A 341 14.11 19.23 11.63
C LYS A 341 13.69 19.54 10.18
N LYS A 342 14.32 18.85 9.24
CA LYS A 342 13.82 18.61 7.89
C LYS A 342 13.81 17.11 7.66
N TRP A 343 12.86 16.63 6.89
CA TRP A 343 12.85 15.22 6.52
C TRP A 343 13.96 14.88 5.54
N TYR A 344 14.36 13.61 5.48
CA TYR A 344 15.26 13.12 4.44
C TYR A 344 14.89 11.69 3.98
N PRO A 345 15.17 11.32 2.72
CA PRO A 345 14.80 10.01 2.19
C PRO A 345 15.81 8.91 2.58
N ILE A 346 15.30 7.71 2.82
CA ILE A 346 16.05 6.45 2.73
C ILE A 346 15.39 5.54 1.69
N PHE A 347 16.15 5.18 0.67
CA PHE A 347 15.70 4.29 -0.40
C PHE A 347 15.98 2.84 -0.04
N MET A 348 14.94 2.01 -0.07
CA MET A 348 15.06 0.56 0.04
C MET A 348 15.24 -0.01 -1.37
N LEU A 349 16.45 -0.46 -1.68
CA LEU A 349 16.82 -1.03 -2.97
C LEU A 349 16.89 -2.55 -2.89
N VAL A 350 16.41 -3.19 -3.95
CA VAL A 350 16.55 -4.63 -4.19
C VAL A 350 17.01 -4.87 -5.61
N HIS A 351 17.74 -5.95 -5.83
CA HIS A 351 18.24 -6.28 -7.16
C HIS A 351 17.08 -6.66 -8.12
N ASP A 352 17.11 -6.15 -9.36
CA ASP A 352 16.09 -6.38 -10.40
C ASP A 352 16.24 -7.78 -11.07
N ASN A 353 16.24 -8.88 -10.30
CA ASN A 353 16.32 -10.25 -10.85
C ASN A 353 14.94 -10.88 -11.06
N LYS A 354 14.76 -11.72 -12.09
CA LYS A 354 13.45 -12.36 -12.43
C LYS A 354 13.13 -13.59 -11.58
N MET A 355 14.01 -14.01 -10.67
CA MET A 355 14.05 -15.38 -10.16
C MET A 355 13.66 -15.53 -8.68
N GLN A 356 13.54 -14.45 -7.90
CA GLN A 356 13.28 -14.56 -6.46
C GLN A 356 12.16 -13.65 -5.95
N LYS A 357 11.40 -14.20 -4.99
CA LYS A 357 10.42 -13.50 -4.17
C LYS A 357 11.20 -12.70 -3.10
N TYR A 358 10.95 -11.41 -2.97
CA TYR A 358 11.64 -10.56 -1.99
C TYR A 358 11.34 -11.04 -0.56
N ASN A 359 12.35 -11.57 0.13
CA ASN A 359 12.26 -11.99 1.52
C ASN A 359 12.55 -10.80 2.44
N PHE A 360 11.70 -9.77 2.42
CA PHE A 360 11.72 -8.77 3.50
C PHE A 360 11.06 -9.37 4.73
N ASN A 361 11.86 -9.95 5.62
CA ASN A 361 11.37 -10.44 6.90
C ASN A 361 11.24 -9.26 7.87
N TYR A 362 10.08 -8.63 7.85
CA TYR A 362 9.70 -7.54 8.77
C TYR A 362 9.73 -7.96 10.25
N LYS A 363 9.89 -9.27 10.57
CA LYS A 363 9.86 -9.74 11.95
C LYS A 363 11.00 -9.23 12.82
N SER A 364 12.15 -8.90 12.23
CA SER A 364 13.27 -8.31 12.96
C SER A 364 13.11 -6.79 13.16
N LEU A 365 12.25 -6.14 12.37
CA LEU A 365 11.96 -4.70 12.39
C LEU A 365 10.70 -4.34 13.19
N PHE A 366 10.09 -5.31 13.88
CA PHE A 366 8.80 -5.13 14.53
C PHE A 366 8.82 -3.98 15.56
N LEU A 367 7.96 -3.00 15.32
CA LEU A 367 7.42 -2.17 16.38
C LEU A 367 6.25 -2.95 16.99
N ASN A 368 6.36 -3.30 18.27
CA ASN A 368 5.23 -3.80 19.03
C ASN A 368 4.07 -2.80 18.88
N HIS A 369 2.84 -3.28 18.68
CA HIS A 369 1.69 -2.40 18.84
C HIS A 369 1.76 -1.72 20.22
N LYS A 370 1.44 -0.42 20.32
CA LYS A 370 1.38 0.34 21.59
C LYS A 370 0.44 -0.30 22.63
N ILE A 371 -0.36 -1.28 22.23
CA ILE A 371 -1.31 -2.00 23.06
C ILE A 371 -1.07 -3.51 22.81
N GLU A 372 -0.28 -4.16 23.66
CA GLU A 372 -0.37 -5.62 23.79
C GLU A 372 -1.70 -5.94 24.48
N THR A 373 -2.76 -6.18 23.71
CA THR A 373 -3.95 -6.81 24.30
C THR A 373 -3.69 -8.30 24.38
N LYS A 374 -3.19 -8.80 25.52
CA LYS A 374 -3.39 -10.20 25.89
C LYS A 374 -4.89 -10.40 26.16
N THR A 375 -5.65 -10.73 25.12
CA THR A 375 -7.05 -11.10 25.28
C THR A 375 -7.10 -12.50 25.89
N THR A 376 -7.66 -12.62 27.09
CA THR A 376 -7.95 -13.91 27.73
C THR A 376 -9.40 -14.30 27.46
N TYR A 377 -9.63 -15.58 27.14
CA TYR A 377 -10.92 -16.11 26.71
C TYR A 377 -11.51 -17.14 27.69
N PHE A 378 -11.08 -17.13 28.95
CA PHE A 378 -11.50 -18.12 29.96
C PHE A 378 -13.02 -18.25 30.06
N ASP A 379 -13.71 -17.11 30.14
CA ASP A 379 -15.16 -17.05 30.33
C ASP A 379 -15.97 -17.00 29.02
N HIS A 380 -15.31 -17.08 27.86
CA HIS A 380 -16.01 -17.04 26.57
C HIS A 380 -16.51 -18.44 26.22
N ASP A 381 -17.81 -18.53 25.95
CA ASP A 381 -18.44 -19.71 25.37
C ASP A 381 -18.42 -19.59 23.84
N PHE A 382 -17.72 -20.52 23.20
CA PHE A 382 -17.57 -20.57 21.74
C PHE A 382 -18.54 -21.56 21.10
N ILE A 383 -19.39 -22.23 21.88
CA ILE A 383 -20.44 -23.10 21.36
C ILE A 383 -21.42 -22.27 20.52
N GLY A 384 -21.80 -22.80 19.35
CA GLY A 384 -22.68 -22.14 18.39
C GLY A 384 -21.98 -21.19 17.41
N TYR A 385 -20.70 -20.86 17.62
CA TYR A 385 -19.96 -19.98 16.72
C TYR A 385 -19.91 -20.55 15.29
N LYS A 386 -20.12 -19.66 14.31
CA LYS A 386 -20.04 -19.99 12.90
C LYS A 386 -18.60 -20.37 12.51
N VAL A 387 -18.48 -21.41 11.73
CA VAL A 387 -17.24 -21.84 11.07
C VAL A 387 -17.41 -21.70 9.56
N VAL A 388 -16.42 -21.11 8.89
CA VAL A 388 -16.41 -20.89 7.44
C VAL A 388 -15.20 -21.59 6.82
N ASN A 389 -15.43 -22.52 5.91
CA ASN A 389 -14.39 -23.10 5.08
C ASN A 389 -14.39 -22.46 3.70
N SER A 390 -13.40 -21.60 3.45
CA SER A 390 -13.21 -20.89 2.18
C SER A 390 -11.97 -21.36 1.39
N ILE A 391 -11.21 -22.32 1.90
CA ILE A 391 -10.08 -22.92 1.19
C ILE A 391 -10.56 -23.75 0.00
N LEU A 392 -11.74 -24.36 0.16
CA LEU A 392 -12.41 -25.13 -0.89
C LEU A 392 -12.87 -24.22 -2.02
N LYS A 393 -12.99 -24.79 -3.24
CA LYS A 393 -13.53 -24.09 -4.41
C LYS A 393 -14.96 -23.56 -4.18
N LYS A 394 -15.74 -24.23 -3.34
CA LYS A 394 -17.07 -23.79 -2.88
C LYS A 394 -17.03 -23.57 -1.37
N LYS A 395 -17.52 -22.42 -0.91
CA LYS A 395 -17.61 -22.12 0.53
C LYS A 395 -18.52 -23.14 1.23
N PHE A 396 -18.09 -23.55 2.42
CA PHE A 396 -18.80 -24.47 3.28
C PHE A 396 -18.96 -23.87 4.68
N TYR A 397 -20.06 -24.13 5.36
CA TYR A 397 -20.30 -23.60 6.71
C TYR A 397 -20.53 -24.70 7.73
N GLY A 398 -20.21 -24.39 8.98
CA GLY A 398 -20.43 -25.25 10.13
C GLY A 398 -20.64 -24.44 11.40
N LYS A 399 -20.87 -25.15 12.50
CA LYS A 399 -21.00 -24.57 13.84
C LYS A 399 -20.17 -25.36 14.84
N ILE A 400 -19.56 -24.66 15.79
CA ILE A 400 -18.93 -25.32 16.94
C ILE A 400 -20.03 -25.91 17.83
N VAL A 401 -19.93 -27.21 18.11
CA VAL A 401 -20.92 -27.93 18.95
C VAL A 401 -20.32 -28.44 20.26
N GLU A 402 -18.99 -28.50 20.37
CA GLU A 402 -18.30 -28.93 21.58
C GLU A 402 -16.89 -28.34 21.66
N ILE A 403 -16.45 -27.91 22.84
CA ILE A 403 -15.07 -27.51 23.13
C ILE A 403 -14.39 -28.66 23.85
N LEU A 404 -13.37 -29.25 23.25
CA LEU A 404 -12.69 -30.43 23.79
C LEU A 404 -11.59 -30.06 24.79
N ASN A 405 -10.91 -28.95 24.54
CA ASN A 405 -9.95 -28.36 25.47
C ASN A 405 -9.69 -26.89 25.11
N LYS A 406 -9.02 -26.17 26.01
CA LYS A 406 -8.60 -24.78 25.85
C LYS A 406 -7.07 -24.67 25.92
N HIS A 407 -6.52 -23.64 25.28
CA HIS A 407 -5.16 -23.18 25.48
C HIS A 407 -5.06 -22.48 26.85
N GLU A 408 -3.83 -22.20 27.31
CA GLU A 408 -3.59 -21.50 28.58
C GLU A 408 -4.23 -20.11 28.63
N ASN A 409 -4.48 -19.46 27.49
CA ASN A 409 -5.15 -18.16 27.41
C ASN A 409 -6.69 -18.27 27.42
N GLY A 410 -7.25 -19.48 27.53
CA GLY A 410 -8.70 -19.74 27.53
C GLY A 410 -9.34 -19.89 26.14
N LEU A 411 -8.61 -19.66 25.03
CA LEU A 411 -9.14 -19.91 23.68
C LEU A 411 -9.31 -21.42 23.49
N PRO A 412 -10.39 -21.91 22.84
CA PRO A 412 -10.49 -23.32 22.48
C PRO A 412 -9.26 -23.77 21.71
N LYS A 413 -8.74 -24.96 22.05
CA LYS A 413 -7.59 -25.58 21.40
C LYS A 413 -8.03 -26.64 20.41
N TYR A 414 -8.98 -27.48 20.80
CA TYR A 414 -9.68 -28.40 19.91
C TYR A 414 -11.19 -28.26 20.11
N VAL A 415 -11.95 -28.34 19.02
CA VAL A 415 -13.41 -28.26 19.00
C VAL A 415 -14.01 -29.35 18.12
N LYS A 416 -15.27 -29.70 18.35
CA LYS A 416 -16.08 -30.41 17.37
C LYS A 416 -16.88 -29.41 16.55
N VAL A 417 -16.79 -29.54 15.22
CA VAL A 417 -17.59 -28.75 14.28
C VAL A 417 -18.59 -29.67 13.60
N LEU A 418 -19.87 -29.31 13.68
CA LEU A 418 -20.92 -29.87 12.84
C LEU A 418 -21.02 -29.02 11.57
N TRP A 419 -20.82 -29.66 10.43
CA TRP A 419 -20.92 -29.02 9.13
C TRP A 419 -22.32 -29.17 8.52
N GLU A 420 -22.65 -28.33 7.53
CA GLU A 420 -23.95 -28.33 6.84
C GLU A 420 -24.30 -29.64 6.09
N ASN A 421 -23.33 -30.54 5.88
CA ASN A 421 -23.54 -31.89 5.32
C ASN A 421 -23.68 -32.98 6.40
N ASP A 422 -24.02 -32.61 7.64
CA ASP A 422 -24.19 -33.53 8.77
C ASP A 422 -22.93 -34.30 9.17
N ILE A 423 -21.75 -33.85 8.75
CA ILE A 423 -20.46 -34.42 9.14
C ILE A 423 -19.95 -33.71 10.40
N VAL A 424 -19.42 -34.50 11.35
CA VAL A 424 -18.75 -33.97 12.54
C VAL A 424 -17.25 -34.20 12.44
N SER A 425 -16.49 -33.12 12.66
CA SER A 425 -15.02 -33.14 12.60
C SER A 425 -14.38 -32.59 13.86
N LYS A 426 -13.20 -33.12 14.21
CA LYS A 426 -12.31 -32.55 15.24
C LYS A 426 -11.41 -31.51 14.59
N GLU A 427 -11.56 -30.26 15.00
CA GLU A 427 -10.81 -29.13 14.46
C GLU A 427 -9.86 -28.56 15.53
N PHE A 428 -8.68 -28.12 15.12
CA PHE A 428 -7.72 -27.41 15.99
C PHE A 428 -7.82 -25.91 15.75
N ILE A 429 -7.67 -25.13 16.81
CA ILE A 429 -7.71 -23.67 16.73
C ILE A 429 -6.32 -23.08 17.01
N ILE A 430 -5.90 -22.18 16.13
CA ILE A 430 -4.65 -21.43 16.23
C ILE A 430 -4.89 -20.02 16.80
N HIS A 431 -3.94 -19.56 17.61
CA HIS A 431 -3.98 -18.23 18.23
C HIS A 431 -2.89 -17.27 17.68
N ASP A 432 -1.72 -17.76 17.24
CA ASP A 432 -0.61 -16.93 16.75
C ASP A 432 0.06 -17.54 15.50
N GLU A 433 0.57 -16.70 14.60
CA GLU A 433 1.31 -17.07 13.38
C GLU A 433 2.72 -17.60 13.68
N ASP A 434 3.34 -17.20 14.80
CA ASP A 434 4.68 -17.69 15.18
C ASP A 434 4.63 -19.14 15.69
N TYR A 435 3.60 -19.51 16.45
CA TYR A 435 3.37 -20.89 16.92
C TYR A 435 3.37 -21.91 15.77
N ILE A 436 2.89 -21.51 14.60
CA ILE A 436 2.78 -22.36 13.42
C ILE A 436 4.15 -22.64 12.80
N ASN A 437 4.93 -21.58 12.58
CA ASN A 437 6.16 -21.67 11.79
C ASN A 437 7.30 -22.28 12.60
N ASP A 438 7.31 -22.10 13.91
CA ASP A 438 8.32 -22.68 14.79
C ASP A 438 8.17 -24.20 14.99
N ASN A 439 7.08 -24.80 14.51
CA ASN A 439 6.82 -26.24 14.62
C ASN A 439 7.37 -27.07 13.45
N LEU A 440 8.00 -26.47 12.44
CA LEU A 440 8.60 -27.16 11.30
C LEU A 440 10.13 -27.10 11.33
N ASN A 441 10.77 -28.18 10.89
CA ASN A 441 12.19 -28.27 10.56
C ASN A 441 12.31 -28.53 9.06
N PHE A 442 13.11 -27.72 8.39
CA PHE A 442 13.45 -27.89 6.98
C PHE A 442 14.85 -28.47 6.88
N TYR A 443 15.00 -29.58 6.16
CA TYR A 443 16.29 -30.19 5.88
C TYR A 443 16.57 -30.11 4.40
N ARG A 444 17.80 -29.75 4.03
CA ARG A 444 18.24 -29.81 2.64
C ARG A 444 19.30 -30.90 2.49
N GLN A 445 19.01 -31.93 1.70
CA GLN A 445 19.95 -33.02 1.40
C GLN A 445 19.92 -33.31 -0.09
N ASN A 446 21.08 -33.40 -0.75
CA ASN A 446 21.24 -33.75 -2.17
C ASN A 446 20.37 -32.91 -3.13
N GLY A 447 20.15 -31.63 -2.81
CA GLY A 447 19.31 -30.74 -3.63
C GLY A 447 17.80 -30.83 -3.33
N TYR A 448 17.38 -31.69 -2.40
CA TYR A 448 15.99 -31.85 -1.97
C TYR A 448 15.72 -31.14 -0.65
N VAL A 449 14.51 -30.63 -0.45
CA VAL A 449 14.04 -30.08 0.82
C VAL A 449 13.00 -31.03 1.40
N SER A 450 13.23 -31.54 2.61
CA SER A 450 12.23 -32.27 3.41
C SER A 450 11.76 -31.42 4.57
N VAL A 451 10.52 -31.66 5.02
CA VAL A 451 9.82 -30.84 6.02
C VAL A 451 9.32 -31.74 7.14
N LYS A 452 9.94 -31.69 8.32
CA LYS A 452 9.50 -32.47 9.48
C LYS A 452 8.87 -31.59 10.54
N GLU A 453 7.76 -32.04 11.10
CA GLU A 453 7.14 -31.38 12.25
C GLU A 453 7.90 -31.76 13.53
N LYS A 454 8.24 -30.78 14.37
CA LYS A 454 8.98 -30.99 15.63
C LYS A 454 8.23 -31.90 16.61
N ASN A 455 6.90 -31.77 16.66
CA ASN A 455 6.08 -32.40 17.69
C ASN A 455 5.05 -33.40 17.18
N GLY A 456 4.88 -33.62 15.86
CA GLY A 456 4.09 -34.72 15.24
C GLY A 456 2.64 -35.00 15.70
N ILE A 457 2.11 -34.30 16.71
CA ILE A 457 0.95 -34.72 17.51
C ILE A 457 -0.35 -34.01 17.10
N ILE A 458 -0.29 -33.01 16.21
CA ILE A 458 -1.49 -32.27 15.81
C ILE A 458 -2.27 -33.05 14.74
N LYS A 459 -3.20 -33.90 15.19
CA LYS A 459 -4.20 -34.56 14.33
C LYS A 459 -5.34 -33.56 14.05
N LEU A 460 -5.51 -33.19 12.78
CA LEU A 460 -6.42 -32.13 12.30
C LEU A 460 -7.52 -32.69 11.42
N ASN A 461 -8.73 -32.11 11.52
CA ASN A 461 -9.89 -32.38 10.67
C ASN A 461 -10.26 -33.86 10.55
N ASN A 462 -10.13 -34.59 11.65
CA ASN A 462 -10.54 -35.99 11.67
C ASN A 462 -12.06 -36.05 11.74
N ILE A 463 -12.67 -36.71 10.77
CA ILE A 463 -14.08 -37.09 10.83
C ILE A 463 -14.24 -38.03 12.02
N ILE A 464 -15.07 -37.64 12.98
CA ILE A 464 -15.31 -38.42 14.21
C ILE A 464 -16.57 -39.28 14.06
N GLY A 465 -17.42 -38.98 13.08
CA GLY A 465 -18.64 -39.72 12.78
C GLY A 465 -19.55 -38.95 11.82
N ASN A 466 -20.62 -39.62 11.40
CA ASN A 466 -21.70 -39.04 10.61
C ASN A 466 -22.93 -38.88 11.51
N LYS A 467 -23.57 -37.70 11.44
CA LYS A 467 -24.82 -37.34 12.14
C LYS A 467 -24.70 -37.35 13.67
N LEU A 468 -24.76 -36.16 14.28
CA LEU A 468 -24.98 -36.01 15.72
C LEU A 468 -26.50 -35.83 15.92
N ASP A 469 -27.17 -36.71 16.67
CA ASP A 469 -28.56 -36.49 17.09
C ASP A 469 -28.58 -35.33 18.09
N LEU A 470 -28.70 -34.13 17.55
CA LEU A 470 -28.78 -32.90 18.30
C LEU A 470 -30.21 -32.75 18.82
N ASN A 471 -30.47 -33.25 20.04
CA ASN A 471 -31.55 -32.71 20.87
C ASN A 471 -31.16 -31.30 21.34
N ILE A 472 -31.07 -30.34 20.40
CA ILE A 472 -30.98 -28.91 20.73
C ILE A 472 -32.40 -28.41 21.00
N THR A 473 -33.01 -28.91 22.06
CA THR A 473 -34.12 -28.23 22.71
C THR A 473 -33.53 -27.52 23.93
N GLY A 474 -33.06 -26.29 23.75
CA GLY A 474 -32.68 -25.43 24.88
C GLY A 474 -31.37 -24.65 24.79
N VAL A 475 -30.58 -24.76 23.71
CA VAL A 475 -29.45 -23.83 23.53
C VAL A 475 -30.00 -22.49 23.05
N GLN A 476 -30.47 -21.67 23.99
CA GLN A 476 -30.48 -20.24 23.79
C GLN A 476 -29.05 -19.84 23.48
N VAL A 477 -28.82 -19.34 22.27
CA VAL A 477 -27.59 -18.66 21.90
C VAL A 477 -27.54 -17.40 22.74
N ASN A 478 -27.09 -17.53 23.99
CA ASN A 478 -26.54 -16.42 24.75
C ASN A 478 -25.15 -16.15 24.15
N SER A 479 -25.11 -15.78 22.86
CA SER A 479 -24.06 -14.88 22.43
C SER A 479 -24.27 -13.68 23.33
N THR A 480 -23.41 -13.50 24.32
CA THR A 480 -23.14 -12.17 24.87
C THR A 480 -22.55 -11.39 23.70
N SER A 481 -23.40 -11.05 22.73
CA SER A 481 -23.07 -10.21 21.61
C SER A 481 -22.71 -8.89 22.27
N LYS A 482 -21.42 -8.61 22.36
CA LYS A 482 -20.99 -7.24 22.61
C LYS A 482 -21.62 -6.44 21.49
N LYS A 483 -22.71 -5.72 21.78
CA LYS A 483 -23.31 -4.75 20.87
C LYS A 483 -22.15 -3.91 20.34
N TYR A 484 -21.91 -4.00 19.04
CA TYR A 484 -20.86 -3.23 18.41
C TYR A 484 -21.20 -1.74 18.58
N ASN A 485 -20.51 -1.07 19.49
CA ASN A 485 -20.68 0.37 19.76
C ASN A 485 -19.65 1.21 18.97
N GLY A 486 -19.15 0.71 17.84
CA GLY A 486 -18.20 1.44 17.02
C GLY A 486 -18.87 2.36 16.00
N LYS A 487 -18.07 3.14 15.29
CA LYS A 487 -18.50 4.18 14.33
C LYS A 487 -19.45 3.73 13.21
N PHE A 488 -19.62 2.42 13.01
CA PHE A 488 -20.50 1.85 11.99
C PHE A 488 -21.83 1.32 12.56
N ASN A 489 -22.08 1.47 13.87
CA ASN A 489 -23.32 1.03 14.50
C ASN A 489 -24.52 1.84 13.95
N GLY A 490 -25.57 1.16 13.50
CA GLY A 490 -26.78 1.80 12.96
C GLY A 490 -26.67 2.39 11.54
N ILE A 491 -25.52 2.26 10.85
CA ILE A 491 -25.35 2.77 9.48
C ILE A 491 -25.87 1.74 8.46
N GLU A 492 -26.75 2.18 7.56
CA GLU A 492 -27.33 1.36 6.49
C GLU A 492 -26.25 0.80 5.53
N ARG A 493 -26.37 -0.48 5.15
CA ARG A 493 -25.36 -1.26 4.38
C ARG A 493 -24.96 -0.68 3.01
N LYS A 494 -25.60 0.39 2.52
CA LYS A 494 -25.36 0.98 1.19
C LYS A 494 -24.08 1.83 1.08
N ASN A 495 -23.51 2.30 2.19
CA ASN A 495 -22.40 3.29 2.18
C ASN A 495 -21.03 2.76 2.60
N TRP A 496 -20.80 1.45 2.57
CA TRP A 496 -19.50 0.90 2.95
C TRP A 496 -18.53 0.93 1.76
N GLY A 497 -17.70 1.96 1.72
CA GLY A 497 -16.49 1.96 0.90
C GLY A 497 -15.58 0.81 1.32
N ALA A 498 -15.71 -0.33 0.63
CA ALA A 498 -14.77 -1.41 0.33
C ALA A 498 -13.77 -1.96 1.38
N SER A 499 -13.62 -1.44 2.61
CA SER A 499 -12.59 -1.91 3.53
C SER A 499 -13.00 -3.24 4.19
N PRO A 500 -12.14 -4.29 4.16
CA PRO A 500 -12.40 -5.57 4.83
C PRO A 500 -12.69 -5.41 6.32
N GLY A 501 -12.02 -4.46 6.99
CA GLY A 501 -12.21 -4.17 8.41
C GLY A 501 -13.60 -3.66 8.77
N ALA A 502 -14.26 -2.87 7.90
CA ALA A 502 -15.64 -2.43 8.12
C ALA A 502 -16.64 -3.59 8.00
N ARG A 503 -16.43 -4.52 7.05
CA ARG A 503 -17.26 -5.73 6.92
C ARG A 503 -17.10 -6.65 8.14
N SER A 504 -15.87 -6.93 8.54
CA SER A 504 -15.55 -7.75 9.72
C SER A 504 -15.93 -7.11 11.06
N SER A 505 -16.15 -5.79 11.11
CA SER A 505 -16.61 -5.11 12.34
C SER A 505 -18.13 -5.23 12.57
N VAL A 506 -18.87 -5.61 11.53
CA VAL A 506 -20.35 -5.72 11.58
C VAL A 506 -20.82 -7.16 11.40
N GLU A 507 -20.02 -8.00 10.72
CA GLU A 507 -20.14 -9.45 10.83
C GLU A 507 -19.70 -9.86 12.25
N GLU A 508 -20.53 -10.64 12.95
CA GLU A 508 -20.19 -11.24 14.25
C GLU A 508 -18.87 -12.04 14.15
N GLU A 509 -18.16 -12.22 15.27
CA GLU A 509 -16.94 -13.03 15.30
C GLU A 509 -17.22 -14.47 14.82
N TYR A 510 -16.35 -15.00 13.96
CA TYR A 510 -16.50 -16.35 13.40
C TYR A 510 -15.15 -17.03 13.24
N PHE A 511 -15.13 -18.36 13.10
CA PHE A 511 -13.91 -19.10 12.80
C PHE A 511 -13.80 -19.36 11.30
N SER A 512 -12.60 -19.19 10.72
CA SER A 512 -12.32 -19.58 9.34
C SER A 512 -11.31 -20.71 9.28
N VAL A 513 -11.52 -21.68 8.39
CA VAL A 513 -10.51 -22.70 8.06
C VAL A 513 -9.38 -22.03 7.28
N GLN A 514 -8.14 -22.19 7.76
CA GLN A 514 -6.91 -21.72 7.10
C GLN A 514 -5.91 -22.88 6.97
N ARG A 515 -4.97 -22.79 6.02
CA ARG A 515 -3.82 -23.71 6.02
C ARG A 515 -3.07 -23.52 7.33
N LEU A 516 -2.67 -24.63 7.93
CA LEU A 516 -1.96 -24.58 9.21
C LEU A 516 -0.64 -23.87 9.00
N TYR A 517 0.14 -24.18 7.96
CA TYR A 517 1.46 -23.58 7.70
C TYR A 517 1.45 -22.57 6.56
N ASP A 518 2.46 -21.68 6.55
CA ASP A 518 2.77 -20.85 5.38
C ASP A 518 3.50 -21.71 4.33
N VAL A 519 2.76 -22.13 3.31
CA VAL A 519 3.22 -23.11 2.32
C VAL A 519 3.99 -22.40 1.20
N ASP A 520 5.26 -22.75 1.02
CA ASP A 520 6.09 -22.23 -0.06
C ASP A 520 5.64 -22.83 -1.40
N GLN A 521 4.99 -21.99 -2.21
CA GLN A 521 4.53 -22.33 -3.56
C GLN A 521 5.66 -22.83 -4.45
N ASN A 522 6.87 -22.26 -4.37
CA ASN A 522 7.98 -22.66 -5.22
C ASN A 522 8.45 -24.07 -4.88
N LEU A 523 8.50 -24.40 -3.58
CA LEU A 523 8.81 -25.74 -3.11
C LEU A 523 7.80 -26.75 -3.65
N ILE A 524 6.49 -26.43 -3.58
CA ILE A 524 5.45 -27.31 -4.12
C ILE A 524 5.56 -27.46 -5.64
N ALA A 525 5.80 -26.36 -6.36
CA ALA A 525 5.99 -26.39 -7.81
C ALA A 525 7.21 -27.22 -8.21
N ASP A 526 8.32 -27.11 -7.47
CA ASP A 526 9.53 -27.92 -7.67
C ASP A 526 9.25 -29.39 -7.44
N TYR A 527 8.57 -29.70 -6.35
CA TYR A 527 8.20 -31.07 -6.00
C TYR A 527 7.34 -31.73 -7.08
N LEU A 528 6.29 -31.04 -7.56
CA LEU A 528 5.42 -31.55 -8.61
C LEU A 528 6.16 -31.68 -9.96
N ASN A 529 7.04 -30.73 -10.29
CA ASN A 529 7.87 -30.83 -11.49
C ASN A 529 8.83 -32.02 -11.42
N TYR A 530 9.44 -32.27 -10.27
CA TYR A 530 10.28 -33.43 -10.05
C TYR A 530 9.51 -34.74 -10.24
N LEU A 531 8.33 -34.89 -9.63
CA LEU A 531 7.50 -36.09 -9.77
C LEU A 531 7.12 -36.37 -11.24
N ARG A 532 6.73 -35.31 -11.96
CA ARG A 532 6.43 -35.36 -13.38
C ARG A 532 7.63 -35.84 -14.20
N LEU A 533 8.79 -35.22 -13.99
CA LEU A 533 10.02 -35.55 -14.72
C LEU A 533 10.52 -36.96 -14.42
N LYS A 534 10.38 -37.41 -13.16
CA LYS A 534 10.70 -38.79 -12.76
C LYS A 534 9.87 -39.84 -13.51
N LYS A 535 8.65 -39.49 -13.93
CA LYS A 535 7.80 -40.33 -14.79
C LYS A 535 8.00 -40.10 -16.29
N GLY A 536 8.95 -39.26 -16.70
CA GLY A 536 9.20 -38.94 -18.11
C GLY A 536 8.09 -38.13 -18.79
N LEU A 537 7.18 -37.53 -18.02
CA LEU A 537 6.03 -36.80 -18.56
C LEU A 537 6.44 -35.38 -18.95
N THR A 538 5.91 -34.81 -20.04
CA THR A 538 5.97 -33.37 -20.32
C THR A 538 4.95 -32.60 -19.47
N LYS A 539 5.01 -31.26 -19.46
CA LYS A 539 4.00 -30.44 -18.75
C LYS A 539 2.59 -30.66 -19.31
N ILE A 540 2.48 -30.89 -20.63
CA ILE A 540 1.22 -31.20 -21.30
C ILE A 540 0.72 -32.57 -20.85
N ASP A 541 1.58 -33.59 -20.84
CA ASP A 541 1.20 -34.94 -20.40
C ASP A 541 0.74 -34.93 -18.94
N PHE A 542 1.43 -34.19 -18.07
CA PHE A 542 1.00 -34.01 -16.68
C PHE A 542 -0.37 -33.36 -16.56
N THR A 543 -0.64 -32.35 -17.40
CA THR A 543 -1.94 -31.64 -17.39
C THR A 543 -3.06 -32.56 -17.87
N ASN A 544 -2.78 -33.43 -18.85
CA ASN A 544 -3.73 -34.40 -19.40
C ASN A 544 -4.06 -35.56 -18.45
N LEU A 545 -3.32 -35.74 -17.34
CA LEU A 545 -3.69 -36.69 -16.29
C LEU A 545 -4.96 -36.26 -15.52
N PHE A 546 -5.31 -34.98 -15.57
CA PHE A 546 -6.44 -34.42 -14.82
C PHE A 546 -7.62 -34.07 -15.74
N PRO A 547 -8.85 -33.99 -15.20
CA PRO A 547 -10.03 -33.62 -15.99
C PRO A 547 -9.87 -32.32 -16.76
N THR A 548 -10.50 -32.19 -17.93
CA THR A 548 -10.37 -31.00 -18.80
C THR A 548 -10.74 -29.69 -18.09
N SER A 549 -11.69 -29.74 -17.15
CA SER A 549 -12.10 -28.60 -16.31
C SER A 549 -11.00 -28.09 -15.36
N TYR A 550 -9.90 -28.84 -15.22
CA TYR A 550 -8.77 -28.54 -14.37
C TYR A 550 -7.53 -28.05 -15.12
N LYS A 551 -7.53 -28.01 -16.47
CA LYS A 551 -6.36 -27.70 -17.29
C LYS A 551 -5.63 -26.42 -16.85
N HIS A 552 -6.36 -25.32 -16.67
CA HIS A 552 -5.76 -24.06 -16.21
C HIS A 552 -5.17 -24.21 -14.81
N THR A 553 -5.93 -24.77 -13.86
CA THR A 553 -5.50 -24.96 -12.46
C THR A 553 -4.21 -25.78 -12.35
N VAL A 554 -4.09 -26.88 -13.11
CA VAL A 554 -2.90 -27.76 -13.08
C VAL A 554 -1.67 -27.06 -13.65
N GLY A 555 -1.85 -26.29 -14.73
CA GLY A 555 -0.78 -25.45 -15.29
C GLY A 555 -0.25 -24.42 -14.29
N HIS A 556 -1.10 -23.89 -13.42
CA HIS A 556 -0.72 -22.97 -12.35
C HIS A 556 0.10 -23.66 -11.24
N TRP A 557 -0.09 -24.95 -10.94
CA TRP A 557 0.70 -25.63 -9.91
C TRP A 557 2.18 -25.81 -10.26
N LEU A 558 2.50 -25.90 -11.55
CA LEU A 558 3.87 -26.10 -12.03
C LEU A 558 4.66 -24.80 -12.19
N ARG A 559 4.05 -23.66 -11.85
CA ARG A 559 4.58 -22.32 -12.05
C ARG A 559 5.21 -21.76 -10.77
N LYS A 560 6.41 -21.20 -10.91
CA LYS A 560 7.14 -20.49 -9.85
C LYS A 560 6.97 -18.97 -9.90
N ASP A 561 6.33 -18.47 -10.94
CA ASP A 561 6.04 -17.05 -11.12
C ASP A 561 4.69 -16.69 -10.49
N PHE A 562 4.29 -15.42 -10.59
CA PHE A 562 3.11 -14.85 -9.94
C PHE A 562 1.78 -15.49 -10.34
N GLY A 563 1.76 -16.17 -11.47
CA GLY A 563 0.59 -16.95 -11.87
C GLY A 563 0.56 -18.33 -11.26
N GLY A 564 1.52 -18.77 -10.44
CA GLY A 564 1.43 -20.09 -9.83
C GLY A 564 0.44 -20.17 -8.66
N SER A 565 0.04 -21.39 -8.30
CA SER A 565 -0.88 -21.63 -7.20
C SER A 565 -0.52 -22.90 -6.43
N ILE A 566 -0.94 -22.96 -5.16
CA ILE A 566 -0.74 -24.13 -4.30
C ILE A 566 -2.00 -25.00 -4.41
N PRO A 567 -1.89 -26.31 -4.71
CA PRO A 567 -3.04 -27.21 -4.75
C PRO A 567 -3.80 -27.21 -3.41
N VAL A 568 -5.13 -27.26 -3.47
CA VAL A 568 -5.98 -27.45 -2.27
C VAL A 568 -6.08 -28.93 -1.92
N LYS A 569 -6.67 -29.27 -0.77
CA LYS A 569 -6.72 -30.65 -0.26
C LYS A 569 -7.30 -31.64 -1.28
N GLU A 570 -8.39 -31.27 -1.96
CA GLU A 570 -9.05 -32.11 -2.98
C GLU A 570 -8.17 -32.30 -4.24
N ASP A 571 -7.26 -31.36 -4.49
CA ASP A 571 -6.35 -31.45 -5.62
C ASP A 571 -5.24 -32.47 -5.33
N TRP A 572 -4.75 -32.53 -4.09
CA TRP A 572 -3.75 -33.52 -3.67
C TRP A 572 -4.27 -34.95 -3.74
N GLU A 573 -5.54 -35.19 -3.44
CA GLU A 573 -6.18 -36.51 -3.60
C GLU A 573 -6.14 -36.98 -5.07
N LYS A 574 -6.33 -36.05 -6.02
CA LYS A 574 -6.22 -36.35 -7.45
C LYS A 574 -4.78 -36.58 -7.88
N ILE A 575 -3.84 -35.82 -7.32
CA ILE A 575 -2.42 -35.98 -7.60
C ILE A 575 -1.94 -37.37 -7.15
N GLU A 576 -2.40 -37.86 -6.00
CA GLU A 576 -2.05 -39.18 -5.45
C GLU A 576 -2.50 -40.36 -6.32
N LEU A 577 -3.57 -40.21 -7.11
CA LEU A 577 -3.99 -41.23 -8.08
C LEU A 577 -2.91 -41.50 -9.14
N HIS A 578 -2.02 -40.53 -9.38
CA HIS A 578 -1.01 -40.60 -10.42
C HIS A 578 0.42 -40.62 -9.88
N PHE A 579 0.67 -40.20 -8.64
CA PHE A 579 2.02 -40.05 -8.10
C PHE A 579 2.09 -40.56 -6.66
N ASN A 580 3.22 -41.18 -6.31
CA ASN A 580 3.51 -41.49 -4.90
C ASN A 580 3.99 -40.23 -4.21
N ILE A 581 3.12 -39.64 -3.37
CA ILE A 581 3.37 -38.36 -2.70
C ILE A 581 4.03 -38.59 -1.35
N ASP A 582 5.05 -37.78 -1.07
CA ASP A 582 5.71 -37.73 0.22
C ASP A 582 4.70 -37.26 1.29
N PRO A 583 4.40 -38.10 2.30
CA PRO A 583 3.46 -37.75 3.36
C PRO A 583 3.82 -36.45 4.08
N GLU A 584 5.11 -36.11 4.20
CA GLU A 584 5.58 -34.88 4.84
C GLU A 584 5.18 -33.64 4.02
N ILE A 585 5.38 -33.67 2.70
CA ILE A 585 5.01 -32.58 1.80
C ILE A 585 3.49 -32.41 1.72
N LYS A 586 2.74 -33.51 1.65
CA LYS A 586 1.27 -33.45 1.67
C LYS A 586 0.77 -32.85 2.98
N ASN A 587 1.31 -33.29 4.11
CA ASN A 587 0.95 -32.75 5.42
C ASN A 587 1.25 -31.26 5.53
N TYR A 588 2.43 -30.84 5.07
CA TYR A 588 2.80 -29.42 5.00
C TYR A 588 1.81 -28.61 4.15
N ALA A 589 1.39 -29.12 2.98
CA ALA A 589 0.52 -28.40 2.05
C ALA A 589 -0.97 -28.39 2.45
N CYS A 590 -1.45 -29.46 3.10
CA CYS A 590 -2.88 -29.73 3.29
C CYS A 590 -3.39 -29.57 4.73
N LYS A 591 -2.52 -29.58 5.75
CA LYS A 591 -2.98 -29.41 7.13
C LYS A 591 -3.67 -28.07 7.28
N THR A 592 -4.77 -28.04 8.02
CA THR A 592 -5.58 -26.85 8.27
C THR A 592 -5.87 -26.65 9.75
N ALA A 593 -6.17 -25.42 10.13
CA ALA A 593 -6.67 -25.08 11.45
C ALA A 593 -7.74 -23.99 11.35
N LEU A 594 -8.54 -23.86 12.40
CA LEU A 594 -9.48 -22.77 12.57
C LEU A 594 -8.77 -21.56 13.16
N LYS A 595 -8.97 -20.39 12.54
CA LYS A 595 -8.52 -19.10 13.05
C LYS A 595 -9.75 -18.26 13.38
N LEU A 596 -9.84 -17.79 14.62
CA LEU A 596 -10.88 -16.82 15.01
C LEU A 596 -10.67 -15.53 14.21
N GLN A 597 -11.66 -15.18 13.40
CA GLN A 597 -11.71 -13.93 12.66
C GLN A 597 -12.35 -12.87 13.55
N THR A 598 -11.51 -11.98 14.07
CA THR A 598 -11.92 -10.75 14.76
C THR A 598 -11.50 -9.55 13.94
N VAL A 599 -11.97 -8.36 14.31
CA VAL A 599 -11.38 -7.11 13.80
C VAL A 599 -9.91 -7.08 14.24
N SER A 600 -9.03 -7.40 13.29
CA SER A 600 -7.58 -7.58 13.44
C SER A 600 -6.97 -6.74 14.58
N LYS A 601 -6.46 -7.44 15.60
CA LYS A 601 -5.45 -6.93 16.53
C LYS A 601 -4.20 -7.81 16.41
N THR A 602 -3.54 -7.77 15.26
CA THR A 602 -2.22 -8.41 15.13
C THR A 602 -1.29 -7.84 16.20
N LYS A 603 -0.46 -8.68 16.83
CA LYS A 603 0.59 -8.23 17.78
C LYS A 603 1.58 -7.26 17.13
N TYR A 604 1.69 -7.35 15.80
CA TYR A 604 2.65 -6.63 15.00
C TYR A 604 1.99 -5.79 13.89
N LYS A 605 2.50 -4.58 13.69
CA LYS A 605 2.15 -3.71 12.55
C LYS A 605 3.28 -3.75 11.53
N ILE A 606 2.96 -3.84 10.24
CA ILE A 606 3.95 -3.51 9.20
C ILE A 606 4.33 -2.04 9.41
N PRO A 607 5.61 -1.70 9.53
CA PRO A 607 6.00 -0.33 9.77
C PRO A 607 5.56 0.60 8.62
N ASP A 608 5.23 1.82 9.00
CA ASP A 608 4.88 2.89 8.07
C ASP A 608 6.16 3.37 7.34
N ASP A 609 6.01 3.99 6.17
CA ASP A 609 7.15 4.57 5.45
C ASP A 609 7.49 6.00 5.89
N VAL A 610 6.82 6.53 6.92
CA VAL A 610 7.26 7.70 7.69
C VAL A 610 7.73 7.21 9.06
N VAL A 611 9.01 7.44 9.38
CA VAL A 611 9.65 6.90 10.59
C VAL A 611 10.54 7.95 11.26
N ASP A 612 10.80 7.79 12.56
CA ASP A 612 11.69 8.69 13.30
C ASP A 612 13.17 8.29 13.17
N ILE A 613 14.06 9.20 13.57
CA ILE A 613 15.52 8.99 13.52
C ILE A 613 15.98 7.72 14.25
N ASP A 614 15.30 7.34 15.34
CA ASP A 614 15.59 6.10 16.09
C ASP A 614 15.42 4.83 15.24
N PHE A 615 14.60 4.89 14.20
CA PHE A 615 14.44 3.77 13.28
C PHE A 615 15.72 3.52 12.46
N VAL A 616 16.47 4.56 12.12
CA VAL A 616 17.75 4.44 11.40
C VAL A 616 18.77 3.67 12.24
N ASN A 617 18.84 3.97 13.54
CA ASN A 617 19.68 3.23 14.49
C ASN A 617 19.28 1.75 14.58
N LYS A 618 17.97 1.45 14.50
CA LYS A 618 17.49 0.06 14.46
C LYS A 618 17.88 -0.64 13.16
N LEU A 619 17.70 0.02 12.01
CA LEU A 619 18.11 -0.51 10.71
C LEU A 619 19.59 -0.91 10.70
N GLN A 620 20.48 -0.04 11.21
CA GLN A 620 21.91 -0.32 11.29
C GLN A 620 22.25 -1.51 12.20
N LYS A 621 21.53 -1.67 13.33
CA LYS A 621 21.73 -2.78 14.28
C LYS A 621 21.20 -4.13 13.77
N LEU A 622 20.16 -4.14 12.96
CA LEU A 622 19.57 -5.40 12.50
C LEU A 622 20.48 -6.18 11.56
N ASN A 623 21.28 -5.46 10.77
CA ASN A 623 22.23 -6.08 9.85
C ASN A 623 23.50 -6.62 10.54
N THR A 624 23.79 -6.25 11.79
CA THR A 624 24.86 -6.93 12.55
C THR A 624 24.45 -8.33 13.01
N THR A 625 23.13 -8.61 13.06
CA THR A 625 22.58 -9.84 13.65
C THR A 625 22.08 -10.83 12.58
N VAL A 626 21.63 -10.34 11.42
CA VAL A 626 21.22 -11.18 10.27
C VAL A 626 22.40 -11.41 9.32
N LYS A 627 23.54 -11.86 9.83
CA LYS A 627 24.51 -12.54 8.97
C LYS A 627 23.97 -13.95 8.78
N TYR A 628 23.42 -14.21 7.59
CA TYR A 628 23.06 -15.56 7.15
C TYR A 628 24.14 -16.53 7.60
N SER A 629 23.74 -17.56 8.34
CA SER A 629 24.58 -18.71 8.60
C SER A 629 25.06 -19.20 7.23
N LYS A 630 26.35 -18.97 6.95
CA LYS A 630 27.04 -19.61 5.83
C LYS A 630 26.90 -21.11 6.06
N SER A 631 25.92 -21.77 5.45
CA SER A 631 25.99 -23.21 5.29
C SER A 631 27.11 -23.46 4.30
N LYS A 632 28.27 -23.85 4.84
CA LYS A 632 29.42 -24.34 4.09
C LYS A 632 28.96 -25.47 3.15
N ILE A 633 29.48 -25.36 1.92
CA ILE A 633 29.57 -26.28 0.77
C ILE A 633 29.03 -27.68 1.00
#